data_AF-A0A0F3RI42-F1
#
_entry.id   AF-A0A0F3RI42-F1
#
_cell.length_a   1.000
_cell.length_b   1.000
_cell.length_c   1.000
_cell.angle_alpha   90.00
_cell.angle_beta   90.00
_cell.angle_gamma   90.00
#
_symmetry.space_group_name_H-M   'P 1'
#
loop_
_entity.id
_entity.type
_entity.pdbx_description
1 polymer ?
#
loop_
_entity_poly.entity_id
_entity_poly.type
_entity_poly.pdbx_seq_one_letter_code
_entity_poly.pdbx_strand_id
1 'polypeptide(L)' 'MEKDLAKIAPNNIQAEQMILEAILINNRALYNINEFLLQEHFYEPLHGKIYK' A
#
# COMPACT_ATOMS: atom_id res chain seq x y z
N MET A 1 -6.14 0.57 31.01
CA MET A 1 -6.80 1.21 29.86
C MET A 1 -7.13 0.12 28.88
N GLU A 2 -8.41 -0.19 28.81
CA GLU A 2 -9.01 -1.03 27.78
C GLU A 2 -8.66 -0.39 26.44
N LYS A 3 -7.68 -0.95 25.73
CA LYS A 3 -7.32 -0.50 24.40
C LYS A 3 -8.50 -0.88 23.52
N ASP A 4 -9.40 0.09 23.36
CA ASP A 4 -10.50 0.13 22.41
C ASP A 4 -10.20 -0.82 21.25
N LEU A 5 -10.99 -1.89 21.15
CA LEU A 5 -10.93 -2.86 20.05
C LEU A 5 -11.48 -2.19 18.78
N ALA A 6 -10.90 -1.04 18.41
CA ALA A 6 -11.01 -0.49 17.07
C ALA A 6 -10.54 -1.60 16.15
N LYS A 7 -11.50 -2.30 15.55
CA LYS A 7 -11.26 -3.35 14.58
C LYS A 7 -10.37 -2.72 13.51
N ILE A 8 -9.09 -3.08 13.52
CA ILE A 8 -8.15 -2.62 12.52
C ILE A 8 -8.73 -3.09 11.19
N ALA A 9 -8.89 -2.17 10.24
CA ALA A 9 -9.35 -2.54 8.91
C ALA A 9 -8.40 -3.61 8.33
N PRO A 10 -8.93 -4.62 7.63
CA PRO A 10 -8.10 -5.66 7.05
C PRO A 10 -7.04 -5.03 6.13
N ASN A 11 -5.79 -5.40 6.35
CA ASN A 11 -4.64 -4.93 5.57
C ASN A 11 -3.69 -6.11 5.28
N ASN A 12 -2.83 -5.94 4.28
CA ASN A 12 -1.84 -6.94 3.91
C ASN A 12 -0.52 -6.26 3.52
N ILE A 13 0.38 -6.14 4.50
CA ILE A 13 1.71 -5.54 4.33
C ILE A 13 2.53 -6.24 3.25
N GLN A 14 2.41 -7.57 3.10
CA GLN A 14 3.15 -8.31 2.08
C GLN A 14 2.66 -7.95 0.68
N ALA A 15 1.35 -7.78 0.49
CA ALA A 15 0.79 -7.36 -0.78
C ALA A 15 1.25 -5.94 -1.15
N GLU A 16 1.30 -5.02 -0.18
CA GLU A 16 1.82 -3.67 -0.40
C GLU A 16 3.29 -3.70 -0.85
N GLN A 17 4.12 -4.48 -0.18
CA GLN A 17 5.53 -4.67 -0.56
C GLN A 17 5.66 -5.26 -1.96
N MET A 18 4.89 -6.29 -2.30
CA MET A 18 4.91 -6.91 -3.64
C MET A 18 4.53 -5.92 -4.75
N ILE A 19 3.58 -5.01 -4.50
CA ILE A 19 3.22 -3.97 -5.46
C ILE A 19 4.38 -3.00 -5.65
N LEU A 20 5.00 -2.55 -4.56
CA LEU A 20 6.16 -1.65 -4.65
C LEU A 20 7.34 -2.32 -5.37
N GLU A 21 7.62 -3.59 -5.06
CA GLU A 21 8.62 -4.39 -5.77
C GLU A 21 8.31 -4.47 -7.26
N ALA A 22 7.05 -4.75 -7.63
CA ALA A 22 6.62 -4.83 -9.04
C ALA A 22 6.83 -3.51 -9.80
N ILE A 23 6.57 -2.37 -9.15
CA ILE A 23 6.83 -1.04 -9.73
C ILE A 23 8.35 -0.82 -9.89
N LEU A 24 9.14 -1.16 -8.87
CA LEU A 24 10.60 -0.95 -8.86
C LEU A 24 11.32 -1.78 -9.94
N ILE A 25 10.88 -3.02 -10.20
CA ILE A 25 11.44 -3.86 -11.26
C ILE A 25 10.90 -3.52 -12.65
N ASN A 26 9.69 -2.94 -12.72
CA ASN A 26 9.01 -2.63 -13.96
C ASN A 26 8.13 -1.40 -13.82
N ASN A 27 8.67 -0.25 -14.19
CA ASN A 27 7.96 1.03 -14.18
C ASN A 27 6.65 1.02 -14.99
N ARG A 28 6.47 0.10 -15.95
CA ARG A 28 5.20 -0.01 -16.70
C ARG A 28 4.06 -0.55 -15.84
N ALA A 29 4.36 -1.27 -14.75
CA ALA A 29 3.36 -1.75 -13.81
C ALA A 29 2.53 -0.60 -13.22
N LEU A 30 3.15 0.58 -13.06
CA LEU A 30 2.48 1.78 -12.56
C LEU A 30 1.29 2.20 -13.43
N TYR A 31 1.40 2.13 -14.77
CA TYR A 31 0.31 2.50 -15.67
C TYR A 31 -0.95 1.65 -15.47
N ASN A 32 -0.78 0.38 -15.07
CA ASN A 32 -1.90 -0.53 -14.89
C ASN A 32 -2.65 -0.29 -13.57
N ILE A 33 -2.02 0.35 -12.59
CA ILE A 33 -2.54 0.45 -11.22
C ILE A 33 -2.83 1.89 -10.79
N ASN A 34 -2.24 2.88 -11.46
CA ASN A 34 -2.40 4.30 -11.12
C ASN A 34 -3.84 4.82 -11.31
N GLU A 35 -4.70 4.10 -12.03
CA GLU A 35 -6.13 4.47 -12.14
C GLU A 35 -6.93 4.19 -10.85
N PHE A 36 -6.44 3.32 -9.96
CA PHE A 36 -7.18 2.87 -8.77
C PHE A 36 -6.38 2.82 -7.47
N LEU A 37 -5.05 2.80 -7.52
CA LEU A 37 -4.20 2.77 -6.33
C LEU A 37 -3.69 4.19 -6.02
N LEU A 38 -4.10 4.74 -4.89
CA LEU A 38 -3.62 6.01 -4.37
C LEU A 38 -2.67 5.78 -3.19
N GLN A 39 -1.80 6.74 -2.88
CA GLN A 39 -0.89 6.63 -1.72
C GLN A 39 -1.65 6.44 -0.40
N GLU A 40 -2.88 6.95 -0.30
CA GLU A 40 -3.75 6.86 0.87
C GLU A 40 -4.37 5.45 1.06
N HIS A 41 -4.26 4.58 0.05
CA HIS A 41 -4.75 3.20 0.14
C HIS A 41 -3.79 2.26 0.87
N PHE A 42 -2.52 2.68 1.05
CA PHE A 42 -1.54 1.91 1.82
C PHE A 42 -1.83 2.02 3.32
N TYR A 43 -1.83 0.88 4.00
CA TYR A 43 -1.95 0.85 5.46
C TYR A 43 -0.65 1.33 6.12
N GLU A 44 0.51 0.94 5.58
CA GLU A 44 1.81 1.41 6.08
C GLU A 44 2.17 2.79 5.47
N PRO A 45 2.25 3.88 6.26
CA PRO A 45 2.50 5.21 5.73
C PRO A 45 3.82 5.34 4.98
N LEU A 46 4.82 4.51 5.30
CA LEU A 46 6.08 4.48 4.56
C LEU A 46 5.87 3.99 3.12
N HIS A 47 5.00 2.99 2.90
CA HIS A 47 4.74 2.48 1.56
C HIS A 47 4.06 3.52 0.66
N GLY A 48 3.10 4.27 1.20
CA GLY A 48 2.49 5.39 0.48
C GLY A 48 3.51 6.48 0.08
N LYS A 49 4.52 6.73 0.93
CA LYS A 49 5.62 7.67 0.60
C LYS A 49 6.56 7.15 -0.48
N ILE A 50 6.76 5.83 -0.58
CA ILE A 50 7.57 5.21 -1.64
C ILE A 50 6.80 5.25 -2.97
N TYR A 51 5.48 5.12 -2.92
CA TYR A 51 4.62 5.16 -4.11
C TYR A 51 4.55 6.54 -4.79
N LYS A 52 4.64 7.62 -4.01
CA LYS A 52 4.63 9.01 -4.48
C LYS A 52 5.91 9.39 -5.24
#